data_AF-A0A1F9UEQ7-F1
#
_entry.id   AF-A0A1F9UEQ7-F1
#
_cell.length_a   1.000
_cell.length_b   1.000
_cell.length_c   1.000
_cell.angle_alpha   90.00
_cell.angle_beta   90.00
_cell.angle_gamma   90.00
#
_symmetry.space_group_name_H-M   'P 1'
#
loop_
_entity.id
_entity.type
_entity.pdbx_description
1 polymer ?
#
loop_
_entity_poly.entity_id
_entity_poly.type
_entity_poly.pdbx_seq_one_letter_code
_entity_poly.pdbx_strand_id
1 'polypeptide(L)'
;MNMEMMRTLPVDILWLGFIACLSYGIGNALFSLGPVFSVCLGLAVLSALSYALARYGLVYSMIYYILFLILMALTWKRIFSFFKTCVSPQDITRLEKALFAVFAAAALLILAGNYAPPTEGRGLIADLRVPKMIAESHGWAGFAGPVQMLYAMALCVRGVLFAKLLHGFLWILTALLLYHGLGYWRSRFGMKQGVYTAVLTGIVAGFFILSLRPAAENLPLLAGRVSREDFLRSRLRFYDLIEFANENLSRSARVVLAGTLDPDSYYWNAETEAPGPGLLEEIDLGALIRRLRAQRITHVLVFKDLSGAELGWNIPRLEATHFTKDYEDPKVILYRVDYLDNSNKV
;
A
#
# COMPACT_ATOMS: atom_id res chain seq x y z
N MET A 1 -20.70 10.28 9.91
CA MET A 1 -19.94 10.53 8.67
C MET A 1 -18.57 11.05 9.06
N ASN A 2 -17.48 10.30 8.86
CA ASN A 2 -16.12 10.85 9.03
C ASN A 2 -15.85 11.83 7.88
N MET A 3 -16.32 13.08 8.05
CA MET A 3 -15.99 14.24 7.18
C MET A 3 -14.49 14.39 6.93
N GLU A 4 -13.68 13.78 7.78
CA GLU A 4 -12.22 13.77 7.74
C GLU A 4 -11.66 13.28 6.40
N MET A 5 -12.15 12.16 5.83
CA MET A 5 -11.63 11.64 4.56
C MET A 5 -11.88 12.59 3.37
N MET A 6 -13.10 13.11 3.22
CA MET A 6 -13.41 14.05 2.14
C MET A 6 -12.67 15.38 2.31
N ARG A 7 -12.42 15.81 3.55
CA ARG A 7 -11.65 17.02 3.85
C ARG A 7 -10.18 16.89 3.48
N THR A 8 -9.61 15.69 3.55
CA THR A 8 -8.20 15.48 3.23
C THR A 8 -7.93 15.36 1.73
N LEU A 9 -8.92 15.03 0.90
CA LEU A 9 -8.69 14.79 -0.54
C LEU A 9 -8.02 15.97 -1.26
N PRO A 10 -8.51 17.22 -1.15
CA PRO A 10 -7.85 18.34 -1.83
C PRO A 10 -6.39 18.50 -1.37
N VAL A 11 -6.13 18.30 -0.08
CA VAL A 11 -4.81 18.39 0.51
C VAL A 11 -3.89 17.29 -0.01
N ASP A 12 -4.38 16.05 -0.10
CA ASP A 12 -3.60 14.91 -0.60
C ASP A 12 -3.29 15.05 -2.10
N ILE A 13 -4.22 15.60 -2.90
CA ILE A 13 -3.97 15.93 -4.31
C ILE A 13 -2.92 17.04 -4.45
N LEU A 14 -2.96 18.07 -3.59
CA LEU A 14 -1.91 19.10 -3.55
C LEU A 14 -0.54 18.50 -3.21
N TRP A 15 -0.48 17.58 -2.23
CA TRP A 15 0.74 16.85 -1.91
C TRP A 15 1.23 15.99 -3.06
N LEU A 16 0.34 15.35 -3.80
CA LEU A 16 0.71 14.56 -4.97
C LEU A 16 1.31 15.44 -6.07
N GLY A 17 0.67 16.59 -6.34
CA GLY A 17 1.19 17.60 -7.26
C GLY A 17 2.55 18.16 -6.81
N PHE A 18 2.72 18.41 -5.50
CA PHE A 18 3.98 18.84 -4.91
C PHE A 18 5.08 17.78 -5.12
N ILE A 19 4.82 16.52 -4.80
CA ILE A 19 5.79 15.43 -5.00
C ILE A 19 6.15 15.30 -6.48
N ALA A 20 5.18 15.37 -7.38
CA ALA A 20 5.43 15.33 -8.83
C ALA A 20 6.35 16.49 -9.28
N CYS A 21 6.08 17.72 -8.83
CA CYS A 21 6.88 18.90 -9.14
C CYS A 21 8.30 18.78 -8.56
N LEU A 22 8.42 18.38 -7.29
CA LEU A 22 9.70 18.20 -6.62
C LEU A 22 10.54 17.12 -7.32
N SER A 23 9.91 15.98 -7.66
CA SER A 23 10.55 14.92 -8.43
C SER A 23 11.00 15.40 -9.80
N TYR A 24 10.18 16.15 -10.53
CA TYR A 24 10.64 16.79 -11.78
C TYR A 24 11.87 17.66 -11.54
N GLY A 25 11.84 18.53 -10.52
CA GLY A 25 12.94 19.43 -10.19
C GLY A 25 14.25 18.69 -9.94
N ILE A 26 14.20 17.60 -9.16
CA ILE A 26 15.35 16.73 -8.87
C ILE A 26 15.85 16.04 -10.13
N GLY A 27 14.96 15.35 -10.87
CA GLY A 27 15.36 14.60 -12.05
C GLY A 27 15.88 15.50 -13.17
N ASN A 28 15.29 16.68 -13.37
CA ASN A 28 15.77 17.63 -14.37
C ASN A 28 17.11 18.25 -13.97
N ALA A 29 17.32 18.55 -12.68
CA ALA A 29 18.60 19.06 -12.20
C ALA A 29 19.74 18.05 -12.39
N LEU A 30 19.48 16.76 -12.19
CA LEU A 30 20.50 15.71 -12.27
C LEU A 30 20.73 15.19 -13.70
N PHE A 31 19.67 15.09 -14.52
CA PHE A 31 19.72 14.35 -15.79
C PHE A 31 19.29 15.17 -17.01
N SER A 32 18.67 16.34 -16.83
CA SER A 32 18.19 17.22 -17.92
C SER A 32 17.33 16.52 -18.98
N LEU A 33 16.51 15.54 -18.58
CA LEU A 33 15.61 14.79 -19.47
C LEU A 33 14.26 15.48 -19.65
N GLY A 34 13.42 14.93 -20.54
CA GLY A 34 12.04 15.34 -20.70
C GLY A 34 11.20 15.24 -19.40
N PRO A 35 10.03 15.89 -19.33
CA PRO A 35 9.31 16.05 -18.06
C PRO A 35 8.93 14.74 -17.37
N VAL A 36 8.35 13.79 -18.10
CA VAL A 36 7.92 12.50 -17.53
C VAL A 36 9.11 11.70 -17.00
N PHE A 37 10.19 11.59 -17.78
CA PHE A 37 11.42 10.93 -17.34
C PHE A 37 12.05 11.61 -16.11
N SER A 38 12.05 12.94 -16.08
CA SER A 38 12.55 13.70 -14.92
C SER A 38 11.73 13.40 -13.66
N VAL A 39 10.39 13.33 -13.75
CA VAL A 39 9.56 12.93 -12.60
C VAL A 39 9.93 11.52 -12.13
N CYS A 40 10.05 10.55 -13.03
CA CYS A 40 10.37 9.17 -12.65
C CYS A 40 11.75 9.04 -11.99
N LEU A 41 12.78 9.71 -12.52
CA LEU A 41 14.11 9.71 -11.91
C LEU A 41 14.13 10.44 -10.57
N GLY A 42 13.40 11.54 -10.44
CA GLY A 42 13.24 12.22 -9.15
C GLY A 42 12.57 11.36 -8.10
N LEU A 43 11.54 10.59 -8.46
CA LEU A 43 10.92 9.61 -7.56
C LEU A 43 11.90 8.51 -7.16
N ALA A 44 12.73 8.02 -8.08
CA ALA A 44 13.78 7.06 -7.75
C ALA A 44 14.81 7.65 -6.74
N VAL A 45 15.16 8.93 -6.88
CA VAL A 45 16.02 9.62 -5.90
C VAL A 45 15.32 9.78 -4.55
N LEU A 46 14.05 10.19 -4.51
CA LEU A 46 13.27 10.27 -3.26
C LEU A 46 13.15 8.91 -2.57
N SER A 47 12.98 7.84 -3.35
CA SER A 47 13.04 6.46 -2.85
C SER A 47 14.38 6.15 -2.21
N ALA A 48 15.50 6.46 -2.87
CA ALA A 48 16.84 6.19 -2.35
C ALA A 48 17.14 7.00 -1.07
N LEU A 49 16.69 8.26 -1.02
CA LEU A 49 16.80 9.09 0.19
C LEU A 49 15.95 8.53 1.33
N SER A 50 14.72 8.07 1.03
CA SER A 50 13.85 7.43 2.02
C SER A 50 14.47 6.14 2.57
N TYR A 51 15.11 5.36 1.71
CA TYR A 51 15.89 4.19 2.12
C TYR A 51 17.05 4.57 3.05
N ALA A 52 17.81 5.63 2.72
CA ALA A 52 18.89 6.10 3.57
C ALA A 52 18.37 6.52 4.95
N LEU A 53 17.27 7.29 5.00
CA LEU A 53 16.64 7.67 6.28
C LEU A 53 16.18 6.46 7.09
N ALA A 54 15.57 5.46 6.45
CA ALA A 54 15.18 4.21 7.09
C ALA A 54 16.38 3.45 7.68
N ARG A 55 17.50 3.41 6.97
CA ARG A 55 18.72 2.76 7.44
C ARG A 55 19.27 3.38 8.73
N TYR A 56 19.08 4.69 8.92
CA TYR A 56 19.53 5.44 10.09
C TYR A 56 18.46 5.64 11.17
N GLY A 57 17.27 5.06 11.02
CA GLY A 57 16.21 5.24 12.02
C GLY A 57 15.59 6.66 12.03
N LEU A 58 15.59 7.34 10.88
CA LEU A 58 15.17 8.74 10.73
C LEU A 58 13.85 8.89 9.94
N VAL A 59 12.98 7.88 10.01
CA VAL A 59 11.71 7.85 9.27
C VAL A 59 10.62 8.56 10.07
N TYR A 60 10.68 9.90 10.05
CA TYR A 60 9.71 10.76 10.72
C TYR A 60 9.14 11.80 9.75
N SER A 61 7.87 12.17 9.93
CA SER A 61 7.19 13.18 9.12
C SER A 61 7.97 14.50 9.05
N MET A 62 8.46 14.98 10.20
CA MET A 62 9.23 16.23 10.30
C MET A 62 10.55 16.17 9.51
N ILE A 63 11.23 15.01 9.53
CA ILE A 63 12.47 14.81 8.76
C ILE A 63 12.19 14.87 7.26
N TYR A 64 11.09 14.26 6.81
CA TYR A 64 10.67 14.38 5.41
C TYR A 64 10.31 15.80 5.01
N TYR A 65 9.64 16.58 5.87
CA TYR A 65 9.35 17.98 5.58
C TYR A 65 10.62 18.83 5.45
N ILE A 66 11.60 18.64 6.34
CA ILE A 66 12.90 19.30 6.24
C ILE A 66 13.61 18.89 4.94
N LEU A 67 13.64 17.60 4.62
CA LEU A 67 14.22 17.09 3.38
C LEU A 67 13.56 17.73 2.16
N PHE A 68 12.22 17.77 2.11
CA PHE A 68 11.48 18.38 1.02
C PHE A 68 11.75 19.88 0.89
N LEU A 69 11.87 20.60 2.00
CA LEU A 69 12.21 22.02 1.99
C LEU A 69 13.60 22.26 1.39
N ILE A 70 14.59 21.45 1.78
CA ILE A 70 15.96 21.50 1.23
C ILE A 70 15.94 21.20 -0.27
N LEU A 71 15.32 20.10 -0.68
CA LEU A 71 15.25 19.69 -2.08
C LEU A 71 14.49 20.72 -2.94
N MET A 72 13.42 21.33 -2.40
CA MET A 72 12.67 22.38 -3.07
C MET A 72 13.54 23.63 -3.25
N ALA A 73 14.27 24.07 -2.22
CA ALA A 73 15.19 25.21 -2.33
C ALA A 73 16.27 24.98 -3.40
N LEU A 74 16.84 23.77 -3.45
CA LEU A 74 17.86 23.39 -4.43
C LEU A 74 17.32 23.31 -5.86
N THR A 75 16.02 22.99 -6.04
CA THR A 75 15.42 22.72 -7.37
C THR A 75 14.38 23.75 -7.80
N TRP A 76 14.15 24.82 -7.03
CA TRP A 76 13.06 25.79 -7.25
C TRP A 76 12.98 26.34 -8.68
N LYS A 77 14.13 26.75 -9.26
CA LYS A 77 14.19 27.28 -10.62
C LYS A 77 13.72 26.26 -11.66
N ARG A 78 14.02 24.97 -11.44
CA ARG A 78 13.58 23.87 -12.31
C ARG A 78 12.10 23.59 -12.11
N ILE A 79 11.62 23.55 -10.87
CA ILE A 79 10.19 23.40 -10.60
C ILE A 79 9.36 24.46 -11.35
N PHE A 80 9.81 25.71 -11.38
CA PHE A 80 9.10 26.75 -12.13
C PHE A 80 9.13 26.55 -13.66
N SER A 81 10.19 25.93 -14.21
CA SER A 81 10.22 25.60 -15.64
C SER A 81 9.24 24.48 -16.00
N PHE A 82 8.94 23.56 -15.07
CA PHE A 82 7.94 22.49 -15.28
C PHE A 82 6.61 23.07 -15.75
N PHE A 83 6.10 24.08 -15.04
CA PHE A 83 4.82 24.71 -15.36
C PHE A 83 4.81 25.36 -16.73
N LYS A 84 5.95 25.94 -17.17
CA LYS A 84 6.06 26.48 -18.53
C LYS A 84 6.01 25.39 -19.60
N THR A 85 6.65 24.25 -19.34
CA THR A 85 6.69 23.12 -20.28
C THR A 85 5.34 22.39 -20.39
N CYS A 86 4.61 22.26 -19.29
CA CYS A 86 3.30 21.57 -19.28
C CYS A 86 2.18 22.37 -19.98
N VAL A 87 2.34 23.69 -20.16
CA VAL A 87 1.28 24.58 -20.69
C VAL A 87 1.43 24.84 -22.20
N SER A 88 2.51 24.39 -22.84
CA SER A 88 2.70 24.58 -24.29
C SER A 88 2.36 23.29 -25.06
N PRO A 89 1.12 23.15 -25.57
CA PRO A 89 0.77 22.02 -26.41
C PRO A 89 1.58 22.08 -27.72
N GLN A 90 2.39 21.06 -27.95
CA GLN A 90 3.01 20.80 -29.24
C GLN A 90 1.96 20.35 -30.26
N ASP A 91 2.32 20.30 -31.54
CA ASP A 91 1.47 19.90 -32.66
C ASP A 91 0.94 18.45 -32.54
N ILE A 92 -0.12 18.27 -31.75
CA ILE A 92 -0.83 17.00 -31.57
C ILE A 92 -2.04 16.91 -32.51
N THR A 93 -2.23 15.74 -33.11
CA THR A 93 -3.35 15.46 -34.00
C THR A 93 -4.69 15.46 -33.26
N ARG A 94 -5.81 15.60 -33.98
CA ARG A 94 -7.17 15.54 -33.39
C ARG A 94 -7.42 14.22 -32.66
N LEU A 95 -6.90 13.11 -33.19
CA LEU A 95 -7.05 11.79 -32.58
C LEU A 95 -6.23 11.68 -31.29
N GLU A 96 -4.99 12.17 -31.27
CA GLU A 96 -4.17 12.20 -30.05
C GLU A 96 -4.84 13.07 -28.97
N LYS A 97 -5.44 14.21 -29.33
CA LYS A 97 -6.24 15.02 -28.39
C LYS A 97 -7.39 14.22 -27.77
N ALA A 98 -8.12 13.44 -28.58
CA ALA A 98 -9.19 12.58 -28.08
C ALA A 98 -8.65 11.49 -27.14
N LEU A 99 -7.56 10.82 -27.52
CA LEU A 99 -6.91 9.80 -26.69
C LEU A 99 -6.38 10.39 -25.38
N PHE A 100 -5.83 11.61 -25.40
CA PHE A 100 -5.42 12.31 -24.19
C PHE A 100 -6.60 12.65 -23.27
N ALA A 101 -7.76 13.02 -23.82
CA ALA A 101 -8.97 13.24 -23.03
C ALA A 101 -9.44 11.94 -22.35
N VAL A 102 -9.44 10.82 -23.08
CA VAL A 102 -9.76 9.49 -22.51
C VAL A 102 -8.73 9.11 -21.43
N PHE A 103 -7.45 9.35 -21.68
CA PHE A 103 -6.39 9.12 -20.71
C PHE A 103 -6.56 9.98 -19.45
N ALA A 104 -6.91 11.26 -19.60
CA ALA A 104 -7.18 12.14 -18.47
C ALA A 104 -8.39 11.66 -17.65
N ALA A 105 -9.46 11.21 -18.31
CA ALA A 105 -10.59 10.58 -17.64
C ALA A 105 -10.18 9.30 -16.90
N ALA A 106 -9.36 8.43 -17.54
CA ALA A 106 -8.81 7.24 -16.90
C ALA A 106 -7.97 7.60 -15.67
N ALA A 107 -7.09 8.61 -15.76
CA ALA A 107 -6.27 9.09 -14.67
C ALA A 107 -7.12 9.59 -13.48
N LEU A 108 -8.21 10.32 -13.75
CA LEU A 108 -9.16 10.73 -12.70
C LEU A 108 -9.84 9.52 -12.06
N LEU A 109 -10.25 8.52 -12.84
CA LEU A 109 -10.82 7.28 -12.32
C LEU A 109 -9.79 6.49 -11.48
N ILE A 110 -8.53 6.44 -11.89
CA ILE A 110 -7.44 5.82 -11.11
C ILE A 110 -7.29 6.52 -9.76
N LEU A 111 -7.22 7.85 -9.75
CA LEU A 111 -7.07 8.62 -8.52
C LEU A 111 -8.30 8.44 -7.62
N ALA A 112 -9.52 8.46 -8.19
CA ALA A 112 -10.75 8.20 -7.45
C ALA A 112 -10.77 6.78 -6.86
N GLY A 113 -10.48 5.77 -7.66
CA GLY A 113 -10.41 4.37 -7.21
C GLY A 113 -9.32 4.15 -6.15
N ASN A 114 -8.21 4.90 -6.20
CA ASN A 114 -7.16 4.85 -5.21
C ASN A 114 -7.41 5.74 -3.98
N TYR A 115 -8.43 6.59 -3.97
CA TYR A 115 -8.83 7.39 -2.81
C TYR A 115 -9.83 6.67 -1.91
N ALA A 116 -9.49 5.45 -1.53
CA ALA A 116 -10.26 4.63 -0.60
C ALA A 116 -9.27 3.81 0.25
N PRO A 117 -9.65 3.31 1.42
CA PRO A 117 -8.80 2.38 2.16
C PRO A 117 -8.31 1.20 1.28
N PRO A 118 -7.12 0.64 1.53
CA PRO A 118 -6.59 -0.46 0.72
C PRO A 118 -7.36 -1.77 0.99
N THR A 119 -8.44 -1.99 0.25
CA THR A 119 -9.27 -3.20 0.34
C THR A 119 -9.08 -4.16 -0.83
N GLU A 120 -8.42 -3.71 -1.91
CA GLU A 120 -8.29 -4.45 -3.16
C GLU A 120 -6.89 -5.05 -3.29
N GLY A 121 -6.85 -6.37 -3.54
CA GLY A 121 -5.65 -7.09 -3.99
C GLY A 121 -4.66 -7.41 -2.87
N ARG A 122 -4.38 -8.70 -2.69
CA ARG A 122 -3.29 -9.18 -1.81
C ARG A 122 -1.96 -8.48 -2.11
N GLY A 123 -1.72 -8.11 -3.38
CA GLY A 123 -0.51 -7.43 -3.83
C GLY A 123 -0.31 -6.04 -3.22
N LEU A 124 -1.30 -5.14 -3.30
CA LEU A 124 -1.13 -3.77 -2.77
C LEU A 124 -1.05 -3.77 -1.24
N ILE A 125 -1.86 -4.61 -0.59
CA ILE A 125 -1.83 -4.72 0.87
C ILE A 125 -0.47 -5.28 1.33
N ALA A 126 0.08 -6.27 0.64
CA ALA A 126 1.43 -6.76 0.87
C ALA A 126 2.49 -5.67 0.63
N ASP A 127 2.33 -4.88 -0.45
CA ASP A 127 3.24 -3.79 -0.79
C ASP A 127 3.20 -2.64 0.21
N LEU A 128 2.08 -2.40 0.90
CA LEU A 128 1.95 -1.38 1.93
C LEU A 128 2.35 -1.88 3.33
N ARG A 129 2.39 -3.19 3.56
CA ARG A 129 2.71 -3.78 4.87
C ARG A 129 4.14 -3.45 5.32
N VAL A 130 5.14 -3.75 4.50
CA VAL A 130 6.55 -3.43 4.84
C VAL A 130 6.74 -1.92 5.04
N PRO A 131 6.22 -1.04 4.17
CA PRO A 131 6.22 0.40 4.40
C PRO A 131 5.58 0.85 5.72
N LYS A 132 4.45 0.25 6.11
CA LYS A 132 3.79 0.53 7.39
C LYS A 132 4.70 0.19 8.55
N MET A 133 5.30 -1.00 8.56
CA MET A 133 6.25 -1.42 9.59
C MET A 133 7.46 -0.45 9.69
N ILE A 134 7.98 0.03 8.55
CA ILE A 134 9.08 0.98 8.52
C ILE A 134 8.67 2.36 9.08
N ALA A 135 7.48 2.83 8.71
CA ALA A 135 6.93 4.08 9.23
C ALA A 135 6.67 4.03 10.74
N GLU A 136 6.19 2.90 11.26
CA GLU A 136 5.84 2.71 12.68
C GLU A 136 7.05 2.43 13.57
N SER A 137 8.04 1.68 13.07
CA SER A 137 9.29 1.42 13.79
C SER A 137 10.30 2.57 13.67
N HIS A 138 9.99 3.56 12.84
CA HIS A 138 10.88 4.67 12.45
C HIS A 138 12.23 4.22 11.86
N GLY A 139 12.35 2.95 11.43
CA GLY A 139 13.63 2.37 11.03
C GLY A 139 13.48 1.19 10.07
N TRP A 140 14.61 0.56 9.77
CA TRP A 140 14.68 -0.52 8.80
C TRP A 140 14.03 -1.81 9.34
N ALA A 141 13.00 -2.31 8.65
CA ALA A 141 12.25 -3.50 9.03
C ALA A 141 12.41 -4.69 8.05
N GLY A 142 13.45 -4.69 7.20
CA GLY A 142 13.70 -5.73 6.21
C GLY A 142 13.82 -5.19 4.78
N PHE A 143 14.03 -6.08 3.80
CA PHE A 143 14.20 -5.69 2.40
C PHE A 143 12.94 -5.01 1.87
N ALA A 144 13.07 -3.73 1.54
CA ALA A 144 12.03 -2.96 0.90
C ALA A 144 12.50 -2.50 -0.49
N GLY A 145 11.68 -2.80 -1.51
CA GLY A 145 11.94 -2.34 -2.87
C GLY A 145 11.83 -0.81 -3.00
N PRO A 146 12.31 -0.22 -4.11
CA PRO A 146 12.26 1.23 -4.29
C PRO A 146 10.85 1.81 -4.17
N VAL A 147 9.87 1.15 -4.77
CA VAL A 147 8.47 1.58 -4.70
C VAL A 147 7.92 1.53 -3.27
N GLN A 148 8.32 0.54 -2.47
CA GLN A 148 7.91 0.43 -1.06
C GLN A 148 8.51 1.57 -0.22
N MET A 149 9.73 2.03 -0.52
CA MET A 149 10.32 3.20 0.15
C MET A 149 9.55 4.50 -0.12
N LEU A 150 8.99 4.65 -1.32
CA LEU A 150 8.09 5.76 -1.63
C LEU A 150 6.77 5.66 -0.84
N TYR A 151 6.24 4.46 -0.65
CA TYR A 151 5.06 4.27 0.20
C TYR A 151 5.37 4.56 1.66
N ALA A 152 6.55 4.19 2.17
CA ALA A 152 6.94 4.47 3.55
C ALA A 152 7.02 5.98 3.78
N MET A 153 7.63 6.71 2.85
CA MET A 153 7.63 8.18 2.83
C MET A 153 6.21 8.74 2.83
N ALA A 154 5.34 8.26 1.93
CA ALA A 154 3.96 8.73 1.80
C ALA A 154 3.15 8.47 3.08
N LEU A 155 3.30 7.28 3.68
CA LEU A 155 2.69 6.92 4.97
C LEU A 155 3.11 7.87 6.08
N CYS A 156 4.41 8.21 6.17
CA CYS A 156 4.90 9.15 7.17
C CYS A 156 4.40 10.57 6.97
N VAL A 157 4.28 11.01 5.71
CA VAL A 157 3.94 12.39 5.36
C VAL A 157 2.45 12.67 5.51
N ARG A 158 1.58 11.74 5.10
CA ARG A 158 0.12 11.95 5.03
C ARG A 158 -0.73 10.71 5.33
N GLY A 159 -0.11 9.55 5.57
CA GLY A 159 -0.83 8.33 5.92
C GLY A 159 -1.25 7.46 4.74
N VAL A 160 -2.10 6.48 5.03
CA VAL A 160 -2.44 5.37 4.13
C VAL A 160 -3.10 5.80 2.83
N LEU A 161 -4.04 6.76 2.90
CA LEU A 161 -4.75 7.24 1.71
C LEU A 161 -3.79 7.91 0.72
N PHE A 162 -2.83 8.69 1.22
CA PHE A 162 -1.83 9.33 0.36
C PHE A 162 -0.86 8.31 -0.26
N ALA A 163 -0.44 7.28 0.49
CA ALA A 163 0.37 6.21 -0.07
C ALA A 163 -0.36 5.46 -1.21
N LYS A 164 -1.66 5.22 -1.07
CA LYS A 164 -2.47 4.61 -2.13
C LYS A 164 -2.69 5.56 -3.32
N LEU A 165 -2.90 6.85 -3.10
CA LEU A 165 -2.91 7.84 -4.18
C LEU A 165 -1.58 7.87 -4.93
N LEU A 166 -0.46 7.80 -4.22
CA LEU A 166 0.86 7.72 -4.83
C LEU A 166 1.01 6.45 -5.68
N HIS A 167 0.48 5.30 -5.23
CA HIS A 167 0.40 4.09 -6.05
C HIS A 167 -0.37 4.34 -7.36
N GLY A 168 -1.57 4.91 -7.29
CA GLY A 168 -2.35 5.28 -8.48
C GLY A 168 -1.61 6.26 -9.41
N PHE A 169 -0.88 7.21 -8.84
CA PHE A 169 -0.03 8.14 -9.60
C PHE A 169 1.11 7.43 -10.33
N LEU A 170 1.76 6.44 -9.71
CA LEU A 170 2.80 5.65 -10.37
C LEU A 170 2.24 4.91 -11.60
N TRP A 171 1.01 4.40 -11.55
CA TRP A 171 0.34 3.81 -12.73
C TRP A 171 0.14 4.82 -13.86
N ILE A 172 -0.29 6.03 -13.53
CA ILE A 172 -0.44 7.13 -14.50
C ILE A 172 0.93 7.46 -15.14
N LEU A 173 1.99 7.53 -14.34
CA LEU A 173 3.35 7.75 -14.84
C LEU A 173 3.84 6.61 -15.74
N THR A 174 3.54 5.35 -15.41
CA THR A 174 3.88 4.20 -16.26
C THR A 174 3.21 4.32 -17.62
N ALA A 175 1.93 4.70 -17.68
CA ALA A 175 1.25 4.94 -18.95
C ALA A 175 1.89 6.07 -19.76
N LEU A 176 2.25 7.18 -19.12
CA LEU A 176 2.92 8.30 -19.77
C LEU A 176 4.32 7.90 -20.29
N LEU A 177 5.07 7.09 -19.54
CA LEU A 177 6.35 6.54 -19.99
C LEU A 177 6.17 5.64 -21.21
N LEU A 178 5.15 4.78 -21.21
CA LEU A 178 4.83 3.93 -22.37
C LEU A 178 4.48 4.79 -23.59
N TYR A 179 3.68 5.84 -23.42
CA TYR A 179 3.36 6.80 -24.49
C TYR A 179 4.63 7.44 -25.08
N HIS A 180 5.50 8.00 -24.23
CA HIS A 180 6.74 8.63 -24.69
C HIS A 180 7.71 7.62 -25.31
N GLY A 181 7.82 6.42 -24.73
CA GLY A 181 8.60 5.33 -25.27
C GLY A 181 8.14 4.92 -26.67
N LEU A 182 6.83 4.79 -26.87
CA LEU A 182 6.24 4.50 -28.19
C LEU A 182 6.52 5.61 -29.20
N GLY A 183 6.43 6.88 -28.78
CA GLY A 183 6.80 8.02 -29.63
C GLY A 183 8.26 7.95 -30.10
N TYR A 184 9.17 7.66 -29.17
CA TYR A 184 10.59 7.48 -29.47
C TYR A 184 10.84 6.29 -30.41
N TRP A 185 10.19 5.15 -30.16
CA TRP A 185 10.27 3.97 -31.02
C TRP A 185 9.78 4.26 -32.43
N ARG A 186 8.65 4.98 -32.54
CA ARG A 186 8.12 5.43 -33.83
C ARG A 186 9.14 6.27 -34.59
N SER A 187 9.74 7.28 -33.95
CA SER A 187 10.74 8.13 -34.61
C SER A 187 12.01 7.38 -34.99
N ARG A 188 12.47 6.43 -34.17
CA ARG A 188 13.75 5.74 -34.36
C ARG A 188 13.68 4.60 -35.39
N PHE A 189 12.55 3.90 -35.44
CA PHE A 189 12.38 2.68 -36.24
C PHE A 189 11.36 2.83 -37.38
N GLY A 190 10.80 4.03 -37.59
CA GLY A 190 9.87 4.29 -38.70
C GLY A 190 8.54 3.55 -38.58
N MET A 191 8.01 3.41 -37.35
CA MET A 191 6.73 2.71 -37.13
C MET A 191 5.59 3.40 -37.90
N LYS A 192 4.82 2.62 -38.66
CA LYS A 192 3.66 3.13 -39.41
C LYS A 192 2.65 3.79 -38.46
N GLN A 193 2.09 4.92 -38.87
CA GLN A 193 1.14 5.70 -38.07
C GLN A 193 -0.05 4.86 -37.56
N GLY A 194 -0.59 3.98 -38.40
CA GLY A 194 -1.69 3.09 -38.03
C GLY A 194 -1.33 2.14 -36.89
N VAL A 195 -0.12 1.57 -36.90
CA VAL A 195 0.37 0.66 -35.85
C VAL A 195 0.57 1.43 -34.54
N TYR A 196 1.23 2.58 -34.59
CA TYR A 196 1.42 3.45 -33.42
C TYR A 196 0.08 3.82 -32.77
N THR A 197 -0.88 4.24 -33.58
CA THR A 197 -2.22 4.63 -33.12
C THR A 197 -2.98 3.47 -32.51
N ALA A 198 -2.91 2.27 -33.12
CA ALA A 198 -3.57 1.08 -32.60
C ALA A 198 -2.99 0.66 -31.24
N VAL A 199 -1.66 0.65 -31.11
CA VAL A 199 -0.99 0.32 -29.83
C VAL A 199 -1.35 1.34 -28.76
N LEU A 200 -1.29 2.64 -29.09
CA LEU A 200 -1.65 3.70 -28.15
C LEU A 200 -3.11 3.60 -27.70
N THR A 201 -4.03 3.34 -28.64
CA THR A 201 -5.45 3.14 -28.33
C THR A 201 -5.64 1.95 -27.41
N GLY A 202 -4.96 0.83 -27.67
CA GLY A 202 -5.01 -0.36 -26.82
C GLY A 202 -4.54 -0.08 -25.39
N ILE A 203 -3.44 0.68 -25.22
CA ILE A 203 -2.96 1.09 -23.91
C ILE A 203 -4.00 1.97 -23.21
N VAL A 204 -4.45 3.05 -23.84
CA VAL A 204 -5.41 4.00 -23.24
C VAL A 204 -6.72 3.31 -22.87
N ALA A 205 -7.25 2.47 -23.76
CA ALA A 205 -8.48 1.71 -23.51
C ALA A 205 -8.30 0.69 -22.37
N GLY A 206 -7.18 -0.05 -22.36
CA GLY A 206 -6.87 -0.98 -21.28
C GLY A 206 -6.78 -0.28 -19.92
N PHE A 207 -6.06 0.85 -19.85
CA PHE A 207 -5.98 1.68 -18.65
C PHE A 207 -7.36 2.17 -18.20
N PHE A 208 -8.19 2.67 -19.12
CA PHE A 208 -9.54 3.12 -18.80
C PHE A 208 -10.41 1.98 -18.24
N ILE A 209 -10.45 0.84 -18.92
CA ILE A 209 -11.27 -0.33 -18.52
C ILE A 209 -10.85 -0.85 -17.14
N LEU A 210 -9.54 -1.00 -16.91
CA LEU A 210 -9.01 -1.48 -15.62
C LEU A 210 -9.31 -0.50 -14.47
N SER A 211 -9.51 0.78 -14.77
CA SER A 211 -9.77 1.83 -13.77
C SER A 211 -11.25 1.99 -13.42
N LEU A 212 -12.16 1.57 -14.29
CA LEU A 212 -13.61 1.73 -14.08
C LEU A 212 -14.10 0.98 -12.85
N ARG A 213 -13.71 -0.29 -12.70
CA ARG A 213 -14.22 -1.14 -11.63
C ARG A 213 -13.82 -0.62 -10.23
N PRO A 214 -12.55 -0.37 -9.91
CA PRO A 214 -12.17 0.19 -8.60
C PRO A 214 -12.83 1.55 -8.33
N ALA A 215 -12.92 2.42 -9.34
CA ALA A 215 -13.57 3.71 -9.20
C ALA A 215 -15.06 3.59 -8.89
N ALA A 216 -15.78 2.72 -9.61
CA ALA A 216 -17.21 2.47 -9.39
C ALA A 216 -17.47 1.84 -8.02
N GLU A 217 -16.63 0.90 -7.61
CA GLU A 217 -16.69 0.22 -6.31
C GLU A 217 -16.47 1.18 -5.14
N ASN A 218 -15.65 2.22 -5.33
CA ASN A 218 -15.32 3.22 -4.30
C ASN A 218 -16.19 4.48 -4.37
N LEU A 219 -17.01 4.62 -5.41
CA LEU A 219 -17.88 5.78 -5.60
C LEU A 219 -18.85 6.03 -4.43
N PRO A 220 -19.49 5.02 -3.80
CA PRO A 220 -20.35 5.26 -2.64
C PRO A 220 -19.59 5.87 -1.45
N LEU A 221 -18.35 5.44 -1.22
CA LEU A 221 -17.48 6.00 -0.18
C LEU A 221 -17.08 7.45 -0.50
N LEU A 222 -16.67 7.72 -1.74
CA LEU A 222 -16.30 9.07 -2.19
C LEU A 222 -17.48 10.05 -2.17
N ALA A 223 -18.68 9.58 -2.48
CA ALA A 223 -19.90 10.35 -2.41
C ALA A 223 -20.42 10.55 -0.97
N GLY A 224 -19.73 10.00 0.03
CA GLY A 224 -20.12 10.08 1.44
C GLY A 224 -21.38 9.28 1.79
N ARG A 225 -21.79 8.33 0.93
CA ARG A 225 -22.99 7.50 1.14
C ARG A 225 -22.74 6.32 2.09
N VAL A 226 -21.49 5.90 2.23
CA VAL A 226 -21.05 4.82 3.11
C VAL A 226 -19.92 5.34 3.99
N SER A 227 -19.90 5.00 5.27
CA SER A 227 -18.78 5.37 6.15
C SER A 227 -17.52 4.57 5.81
N ARG A 228 -16.35 5.02 6.29
CA ARG A 228 -15.10 4.28 6.09
C ARG A 228 -15.18 2.90 6.75
N GLU A 229 -15.76 2.85 7.93
CA GLU A 229 -15.90 1.67 8.77
C GLU A 229 -16.87 0.67 8.14
N ASP A 230 -18.02 1.12 7.66
CA ASP A 230 -18.97 0.27 6.91
C ASP A 230 -18.36 -0.24 5.62
N PHE A 231 -17.60 0.62 4.92
CA PHE A 231 -16.89 0.23 3.71
C PHE A 231 -15.87 -0.88 4.01
N LEU A 232 -15.03 -0.71 5.02
CA LEU A 232 -14.05 -1.72 5.43
C LEU A 232 -14.72 -3.02 5.90
N ARG A 233 -15.78 -2.93 6.71
CA ARG A 233 -16.57 -4.08 7.19
C ARG A 233 -17.18 -4.88 6.04
N SER A 234 -17.61 -4.21 4.97
CA SER A 234 -18.15 -4.87 3.78
C SER A 234 -17.09 -5.54 2.88
N ARG A 235 -15.81 -5.19 3.05
CA ARG A 235 -14.72 -5.59 2.13
C ARG A 235 -13.68 -6.50 2.75
N LEU A 236 -13.42 -6.36 4.04
CA LEU A 236 -12.46 -7.18 4.79
C LEU A 236 -13.20 -8.32 5.46
N ARG A 237 -12.64 -9.54 5.37
CA ARG A 237 -13.37 -10.75 5.79
C ARG A 237 -13.54 -10.85 7.31
N PHE A 238 -12.61 -10.28 8.05
CA PHE A 238 -12.54 -10.35 9.51
C PHE A 238 -12.38 -8.96 10.14
N TYR A 239 -13.10 -7.96 9.62
CA TYR A 239 -12.98 -6.59 10.09
C TYR A 239 -13.27 -6.44 11.59
N ASP A 240 -14.29 -7.13 12.09
CA ASP A 240 -14.69 -7.03 13.49
C ASP A 240 -13.62 -7.64 14.42
N LEU A 241 -12.95 -8.72 14.00
CA LEU A 241 -11.77 -9.25 14.69
C LEU A 241 -10.61 -8.26 14.66
N ILE A 242 -10.36 -7.60 13.52
CA ILE A 242 -9.29 -6.60 13.38
C ILE A 242 -9.53 -5.43 14.35
N GLU A 243 -10.77 -4.94 14.42
CA GLU A 243 -11.20 -3.87 15.32
C GLU A 243 -10.97 -4.30 16.78
N PHE A 244 -11.49 -5.47 17.17
CA PHE A 244 -11.25 -6.05 18.49
C PHE A 244 -9.76 -6.16 18.83
N ALA A 245 -8.96 -6.71 17.92
CA ALA A 245 -7.53 -6.91 18.15
C ALA A 245 -6.80 -5.58 18.32
N ASN A 246 -7.16 -4.55 17.56
CA ASN A 246 -6.55 -3.23 17.67
C ASN A 246 -6.89 -2.50 18.96
N GLU A 247 -8.05 -2.78 19.56
CA GLU A 247 -8.51 -2.18 20.82
C GLU A 247 -7.98 -2.93 22.05
N ASN A 248 -7.84 -4.26 21.96
CA ASN A 248 -7.60 -5.11 23.13
C ASN A 248 -6.17 -5.68 23.19
N LEU A 249 -5.44 -5.75 22.07
CA LEU A 249 -4.07 -6.26 22.05
C LEU A 249 -3.06 -5.11 22.19
N SER A 250 -1.97 -5.38 22.92
CA SER A 250 -0.84 -4.45 22.94
C SER A 250 -0.13 -4.43 21.59
N ARG A 251 0.52 -3.32 21.24
CA ARG A 251 1.37 -3.23 20.02
C ARG A 251 2.54 -4.22 20.02
N SER A 252 2.94 -4.70 21.20
CA SER A 252 3.98 -5.72 21.36
C SER A 252 3.43 -7.15 21.28
N ALA A 253 2.11 -7.32 21.15
CA ALA A 253 1.51 -8.62 20.95
C ALA A 253 1.99 -9.19 19.60
N ARG A 254 2.36 -10.47 19.64
CA ARG A 254 2.70 -11.28 18.46
C ARG A 254 1.62 -12.32 18.25
N VAL A 255 1.00 -12.28 17.09
CA VAL A 255 -0.16 -13.11 16.71
C VAL A 255 0.27 -14.06 15.60
N VAL A 256 0.21 -15.36 15.84
CA VAL A 256 0.40 -16.35 14.78
C VAL A 256 -0.94 -16.62 14.09
N LEU A 257 -0.95 -16.59 12.76
CA LEU A 257 -2.16 -16.83 11.96
C LEU A 257 -2.24 -18.32 11.57
N ALA A 258 -2.74 -19.15 12.48
CA ALA A 258 -2.80 -20.59 12.31
C ALA A 258 -3.81 -20.98 11.22
N GLY A 259 -3.28 -21.35 10.03
CA GLY A 259 -4.04 -21.86 8.90
C GLY A 259 -3.81 -21.08 7.60
N THR A 260 -3.48 -19.80 7.63
CA THR A 260 -3.14 -19.04 6.41
C THR A 260 -2.49 -17.68 6.71
N LEU A 261 -1.72 -17.15 5.76
CA LEU A 261 -1.34 -15.74 5.73
C LEU A 261 -2.56 -14.92 5.27
N ASP A 262 -3.20 -14.21 6.20
CA ASP A 262 -4.26 -13.29 5.83
C ASP A 262 -3.65 -11.96 5.33
N PRO A 263 -3.87 -11.55 4.07
CA PRO A 263 -3.53 -10.20 3.62
C PRO A 263 -4.16 -9.12 4.52
N ASP A 264 -5.31 -9.40 5.15
CA ASP A 264 -6.02 -8.46 6.02
C ASP A 264 -5.22 -8.13 7.30
N SER A 265 -4.14 -8.88 7.60
CA SER A 265 -3.23 -8.62 8.72
C SER A 265 -2.55 -7.25 8.68
N TYR A 266 -2.52 -6.60 7.50
CA TYR A 266 -2.10 -5.20 7.35
C TYR A 266 -2.83 -4.22 8.28
N TYR A 267 -4.10 -4.48 8.57
CA TYR A 267 -4.91 -3.61 9.41
C TYR A 267 -4.69 -3.82 10.91
N TRP A 268 -3.91 -4.82 11.29
CA TRP A 268 -3.58 -5.07 12.68
C TRP A 268 -2.47 -4.11 13.14
N ASN A 269 -2.59 -3.66 14.38
CA ASN A 269 -1.57 -2.91 15.10
C ASN A 269 -0.57 -3.83 15.79
N ALA A 270 -1.00 -5.04 16.13
CA ALA A 270 -0.15 -6.11 16.65
C ALA A 270 0.70 -6.73 15.53
N GLU A 271 1.85 -7.28 15.89
CA GLU A 271 2.70 -7.99 14.94
C GLU A 271 2.04 -9.32 14.58
N THR A 272 1.78 -9.55 13.29
CA THR A 272 1.19 -10.81 12.80
C THR A 272 2.23 -11.60 12.02
N GLU A 273 2.32 -12.90 12.24
CA GLU A 273 3.22 -13.76 11.48
C GLU A 273 2.55 -15.04 10.97
N ALA A 274 3.08 -15.55 9.86
CA ALA A 274 2.73 -16.87 9.38
C ALA A 274 3.24 -17.92 10.38
N PRO A 275 2.55 -19.06 10.50
CA PRO A 275 3.07 -20.17 11.27
C PRO A 275 4.40 -20.63 10.66
N GLY A 276 5.43 -20.74 11.48
CA GLY A 276 6.72 -21.25 11.05
C GLY A 276 6.65 -22.71 10.54
N PRO A 277 7.66 -23.19 9.80
CA PRO A 277 7.69 -24.56 9.29
C PRO A 277 7.46 -25.60 10.41
N GLY A 278 6.54 -26.53 10.17
CA GLY A 278 6.19 -27.61 11.10
C GLY A 278 5.44 -27.16 12.37
N LEU A 279 5.10 -25.87 12.53
CA LEU A 279 4.32 -25.42 13.69
C LEU A 279 2.89 -25.98 13.65
N LEU A 280 2.26 -26.00 12.47
CA LEU A 280 0.89 -26.48 12.28
C LEU A 280 0.76 -28.00 12.43
N GLU A 281 1.86 -28.73 12.21
CA GLU A 281 1.95 -30.19 12.26
C GLU A 281 2.34 -30.71 13.65
N GLU A 282 2.66 -29.83 14.60
CA GLU A 282 3.14 -30.22 15.94
C GLU A 282 1.99 -30.79 16.77
N ILE A 283 2.01 -32.12 16.94
CA ILE A 283 1.02 -32.88 17.72
C ILE A 283 1.38 -32.88 19.21
N ASP A 284 2.68 -32.81 19.56
CA ASP A 284 3.12 -32.74 20.95
C ASP A 284 2.84 -31.36 21.55
N LEU A 285 1.85 -31.30 22.43
CA LEU A 285 1.42 -30.08 23.11
C LEU A 285 2.59 -29.36 23.80
N GLY A 286 3.47 -30.11 24.46
CA GLY A 286 4.62 -29.56 25.15
C GLY A 286 5.60 -28.89 24.18
N ALA A 287 5.88 -29.53 23.05
CA ALA A 287 6.73 -28.99 22.00
C ALA A 287 6.10 -27.76 21.34
N LEU A 288 4.80 -27.78 21.06
CA LEU A 288 4.06 -26.64 20.52
C LEU A 288 4.20 -25.42 21.43
N ILE A 289 3.92 -25.57 22.73
CA ILE A 289 4.01 -24.46 23.69
C ILE A 289 5.46 -23.97 23.84
N ARG A 290 6.46 -24.87 23.85
CA ARG A 290 7.87 -24.48 23.85
C ARG A 290 8.25 -23.67 22.61
N ARG A 291 7.76 -24.04 21.43
CA ARG A 291 7.99 -23.32 20.17
C ARG A 291 7.32 -21.95 20.19
N LEU A 292 6.04 -21.87 20.55
CA LEU A 292 5.31 -20.61 20.69
C LEU A 292 6.05 -19.66 21.65
N ARG A 293 6.51 -20.18 22.80
CA ARG A 293 7.31 -19.42 23.78
C ARG A 293 8.63 -18.93 23.20
N ALA A 294 9.37 -19.81 22.52
CA ALA A 294 10.65 -19.46 21.91
C ALA A 294 10.49 -18.37 20.84
N GLN A 295 9.38 -18.38 20.11
CA GLN A 295 9.00 -17.35 19.14
C GLN A 295 8.35 -16.13 19.78
N ARG A 296 8.14 -16.10 21.10
CA ARG A 296 7.46 -15.02 21.83
C ARG A 296 6.06 -14.74 21.29
N ILE A 297 5.36 -15.76 20.79
CA ILE A 297 3.97 -15.63 20.38
C ILE A 297 3.12 -15.35 21.62
N THR A 298 2.18 -14.42 21.51
CA THR A 298 1.27 -14.07 22.62
C THR A 298 -0.15 -14.53 22.34
N HIS A 299 -0.51 -14.58 21.06
CA HIS A 299 -1.84 -14.95 20.63
C HIS A 299 -1.78 -15.87 19.41
N VAL A 300 -2.80 -16.71 19.26
CA VAL A 300 -2.99 -17.56 18.09
C VAL A 300 -4.37 -17.29 17.52
N LEU A 301 -4.41 -16.89 16.26
CA LEU A 301 -5.65 -16.82 15.49
C LEU A 301 -5.86 -18.15 14.76
N VAL A 302 -6.98 -18.82 15.01
CA VAL A 302 -7.38 -20.07 14.37
C VAL A 302 -8.61 -19.83 13.49
N PHE A 303 -8.55 -20.25 12.24
CA PHE A 303 -9.70 -20.21 11.32
C PHE A 303 -10.49 -21.52 11.38
N LYS A 304 -11.78 -21.45 11.70
CA LYS A 304 -12.71 -22.58 11.79
C LYS A 304 -13.01 -23.21 10.43
N ASP A 305 -13.04 -22.40 9.38
CA ASP A 305 -13.45 -22.81 8.02
C ASP A 305 -12.29 -23.35 7.15
N LEU A 306 -11.04 -23.34 7.63
CA LEU A 306 -9.91 -23.84 6.85
C LEU A 306 -9.82 -25.37 6.90
N SER A 307 -10.71 -26.00 6.12
CA SER A 307 -10.79 -27.43 5.84
C SER A 307 -9.58 -28.02 5.09
N GLY A 308 -8.42 -27.38 5.08
CA GLY A 308 -7.28 -27.73 4.23
C GLY A 308 -5.90 -27.72 4.89
N ALA A 309 -5.78 -27.16 6.09
CA ALA A 309 -4.63 -27.42 6.96
C ALA A 309 -5.23 -27.96 8.25
N GLU A 310 -5.34 -29.29 8.34
CA GLU A 310 -5.64 -29.92 9.62
C GLU A 310 -4.56 -29.46 10.59
N LEU A 311 -4.92 -28.55 11.49
CA LEU A 311 -4.06 -28.23 12.61
C LEU A 311 -3.88 -29.55 13.36
N GLY A 312 -2.64 -30.04 13.45
CA GLY A 312 -2.31 -31.21 14.27
C GLY A 312 -2.54 -30.96 15.78
N TRP A 313 -3.03 -29.77 16.12
CA TRP A 313 -3.22 -29.27 17.46
C TRP A 313 -4.50 -29.83 18.07
N ASN A 314 -4.38 -30.39 19.27
CA ASN A 314 -5.55 -30.75 20.07
C ASN A 314 -6.11 -29.48 20.75
N ILE A 315 -6.94 -28.72 20.01
CA ILE A 315 -7.54 -27.46 20.48
C ILE A 315 -8.29 -27.62 21.81
N PRO A 316 -9.15 -28.64 22.03
CA PRO A 316 -9.81 -28.83 23.31
C PRO A 316 -8.83 -28.97 24.49
N ARG A 317 -7.72 -29.68 24.28
CA ARG A 317 -6.68 -29.80 25.32
C ARG A 317 -5.92 -28.51 25.54
N LEU A 318 -5.62 -27.76 24.47
CA LEU A 318 -5.00 -26.44 24.55
C LEU A 318 -5.89 -25.46 25.33
N GLU A 319 -7.19 -25.41 25.05
CA GLU A 319 -8.15 -24.58 25.79
C GLU A 319 -8.20 -24.93 27.28
N ALA A 320 -8.03 -26.21 27.63
CA ALA A 320 -8.03 -26.66 29.01
C ALA A 320 -6.75 -26.27 29.79
N THR A 321 -5.62 -26.01 29.11
CA THR A 321 -4.33 -25.84 29.80
C THR A 321 -3.58 -24.53 29.50
N HIS A 322 -3.59 -24.06 28.25
CA HIS A 322 -2.71 -22.98 27.79
C HIS A 322 -3.40 -21.89 26.98
N PHE A 323 -4.61 -22.12 26.44
CA PHE A 323 -5.28 -21.18 25.56
C PHE A 323 -6.52 -20.60 26.27
N THR A 324 -6.57 -19.27 26.34
CA THR A 324 -7.77 -18.53 26.78
C THR A 324 -8.39 -17.86 25.57
N LYS A 325 -9.70 -18.02 25.34
CA LYS A 325 -10.40 -17.32 24.25
C LYS A 325 -10.55 -15.83 24.58
N ASP A 326 -9.97 -14.98 23.75
CA ASP A 326 -10.17 -13.53 23.85
C ASP A 326 -11.27 -13.05 22.87
N TYR A 327 -11.41 -13.71 21.71
CA TYR A 327 -12.45 -13.41 20.72
C TYR A 327 -12.90 -14.66 19.98
N GLU A 328 -14.19 -14.76 19.68
CA GLU A 328 -14.76 -15.83 18.89
C GLU A 328 -15.88 -15.31 17.98
N ASP A 329 -15.83 -15.66 16.70
CA ASP A 329 -16.93 -15.51 15.75
C ASP A 329 -17.17 -16.83 15.00
N PRO A 330 -18.17 -16.93 14.09
CA PRO A 330 -18.46 -18.17 13.38
C PRO A 330 -17.30 -18.75 12.56
N LYS A 331 -16.31 -17.94 12.15
CA LYS A 331 -15.23 -18.32 11.24
C LYS A 331 -13.86 -18.33 11.89
N VAL A 332 -13.64 -17.63 13.00
CA VAL A 332 -12.33 -17.49 13.64
C VAL A 332 -12.40 -17.47 15.17
N ILE A 333 -11.32 -17.91 15.80
CA ILE A 333 -11.10 -17.79 17.25
C ILE A 333 -9.71 -17.20 17.48
N LEU A 334 -9.62 -16.15 18.30
CA LEU A 334 -8.37 -15.61 18.78
C LEU A 334 -8.13 -16.09 20.21
N TYR A 335 -7.06 -16.87 20.39
CA TYR A 335 -6.61 -17.35 21.68
C TYR A 335 -5.45 -16.52 22.20
N ARG A 336 -5.45 -16.21 23.48
CA ARG A 336 -4.26 -15.81 24.24
C ARG A 336 -3.51 -17.05 24.71
N VAL A 337 -2.19 -17.03 24.60
CA VAL A 337 -1.31 -18.12 25.04
C VAL A 337 -0.81 -17.84 26.46
N ASP A 338 -1.28 -18.65 27.41
CA ASP A 338 -0.83 -18.64 28.79
C ASP A 338 0.31 -19.66 28.98
N TYR A 339 1.52 -19.14 29.20
CA TYR A 339 2.71 -19.96 29.37
C TYR A 339 2.86 -20.60 30.75
N LEU A 340 2.05 -20.17 31.72
CA LEU A 340 1.92 -20.88 32.99
C LEU A 340 0.97 -22.05 32.76
N ASP A 341 1.41 -23.27 33.08
CA ASP A 341 0.55 -24.44 32.99
C ASP A 341 -0.65 -24.26 33.95
N ASN A 342 -1.84 -24.11 33.37
CA ASN A 342 -3.08 -23.91 34.13
C ASN A 342 -3.80 -25.24 34.41
N SER A 343 -3.20 -26.41 34.15
CA SER A 343 -3.84 -27.72 34.38
C SER A 343 -4.34 -27.95 35.81
N ASN A 344 -3.81 -27.19 36.79
CA ASN A 344 -4.27 -27.22 38.18
C ASN A 344 -5.46 -26.27 38.48
N LYS A 345 -5.96 -25.49 37.51
CA LYS A 345 -7.07 -24.54 37.66
C LYS A 345 -8.42 -25.08 37.20
N VAL A 346 -8.46 -26.27 36.59
CA VAL A 346 -9.67 -26.92 36.09
C VAL A 346 -10.19 -27.91 37.11
#